data_AF-A0A9Q9EUG2-F1
#
_entry.id   AF-A0A9Q9EUG2-F1
#
_cell.length_a   1.000
_cell.length_b   1.000
_cell.length_c   1.000
_cell.angle_alpha   90.00
_cell.angle_beta   90.00
_cell.angle_gamma   90.00
#
_symmetry.space_group_name_H-M   'P 1'
#
loop_
_entity.id
_entity.type
_entity.pdbx_description
1 polymer ?
#
loop_
_entity_poly.entity_id
_entity_poly.type
_entity_poly.pdbx_seq_one_letter_code
_entity_poly.pdbx_strand_id
1 'polypeptide(L)'
;MTTNLKPAVNLKSVFSDKSFLKNLFIIAVPIILQNFISSFVNILDTIMIGRLGTVELAAVGLGNQLFFLLNLILYGIGSGGMVFTAQFWGKKDFKGLQKTFAISLIVAVFFSTLFTLVCTIFPKEILSLYSKDAAVIEKGVDYLSISAFCFLPFAVNFIFMITLRSIEKVRVAVAATLVSLFVNLILNAVLIFGLFGFPALGVKGAAIATVASRAAELIILFSVTKKKKYPILGKLKNHFDFDLKFIRQYFTIVMPVLINESLWSLGITFHHKIFAGIGTFAYASYNITNTVSMLTWVIFIGFGNGVSVLIGKKIGEKNYDEAKTYAAKVSIFVPFVAVFVGAMLIPISYLTPIFFNVEKIVLETVMKLFIILACCYPLKAYNMCMLVGILRAGGDTRFGIICDTAVMWCVSIPLAYSLSIYTSIPAWGIYICLFSEEPFKALLGLWRIRSGKWLRSVTD
;
A
#
# COMPACT_ATOMS: atom_id res chain seq x y z
N MET A 1 -2.93 -20.33 -44.17
CA MET A 1 -2.54 -19.93 -42.80
C MET A 1 -3.51 -18.87 -42.32
N THR A 2 -4.62 -19.29 -41.73
CA THR A 2 -5.62 -18.41 -41.12
C THR A 2 -5.13 -18.01 -39.73
N THR A 3 -4.76 -16.76 -39.57
CA THR A 3 -4.53 -16.11 -38.29
C THR A 3 -5.83 -16.13 -37.49
N ASN A 4 -5.99 -17.12 -36.62
CA ASN A 4 -6.99 -17.10 -35.55
C ASN A 4 -6.63 -15.97 -34.57
N LEU A 5 -6.97 -14.74 -34.95
CA LEU A 5 -7.05 -13.61 -34.04
C LEU A 5 -8.09 -13.97 -32.99
N LYS A 6 -7.64 -14.36 -31.78
CA LYS A 6 -8.52 -14.47 -30.61
C LYS A 6 -9.39 -13.21 -30.55
N PRO A 7 -10.70 -13.33 -30.31
CA PRO A 7 -11.60 -12.18 -30.33
C PRO A 7 -11.09 -11.11 -29.37
N ALA A 8 -11.15 -9.85 -29.80
CA ALA A 8 -10.77 -8.71 -28.97
C ALA A 8 -11.48 -8.82 -27.61
N VAL A 9 -10.71 -8.66 -26.53
CA VAL A 9 -11.27 -8.70 -25.17
C VAL A 9 -12.23 -7.52 -25.03
N ASN A 10 -13.52 -7.80 -25.08
CA ASN A 10 -14.60 -6.82 -24.96
C ASN A 10 -15.31 -6.99 -23.61
N LEU A 11 -16.02 -5.96 -23.11
CA LEU A 11 -16.72 -6.01 -21.81
C LEU A 11 -17.49 -7.32 -21.60
N LYS A 12 -18.27 -7.75 -22.59
CA LYS A 12 -19.07 -8.99 -22.54
C LYS A 12 -18.22 -10.24 -22.25
N SER A 13 -17.00 -10.32 -22.80
CA SER A 13 -16.06 -11.43 -22.59
C SER A 13 -15.39 -11.41 -21.21
N VAL A 14 -15.31 -10.24 -20.58
CA VAL A 14 -14.75 -10.07 -19.23
C VAL A 14 -15.77 -10.54 -18.20
N PHE A 15 -17.02 -10.07 -18.33
CA PHE A 15 -18.10 -10.42 -17.42
C PHE A 15 -18.61 -11.86 -17.60
N SER A 16 -18.41 -12.47 -18.76
CA SER A 16 -18.76 -13.87 -18.99
C SER A 16 -17.75 -14.87 -18.39
N ASP A 17 -16.49 -14.46 -18.17
CA ASP A 17 -15.48 -15.33 -17.56
C ASP A 17 -15.60 -15.36 -16.03
N LYS A 18 -16.55 -16.18 -15.57
CA LYS A 18 -16.81 -16.40 -14.15
C LYS A 18 -15.59 -16.96 -13.41
N SER A 19 -14.70 -17.70 -14.08
CA SER A 19 -13.51 -18.28 -13.46
C SER A 19 -12.50 -17.19 -13.11
N PHE A 20 -12.18 -16.33 -14.09
CA PHE A 20 -11.30 -15.20 -13.90
C PHE A 20 -11.80 -14.26 -12.78
N LEU A 21 -13.08 -13.85 -12.85
CA LEU A 21 -13.65 -12.97 -11.83
C LEU A 21 -13.64 -13.62 -10.45
N LYS A 22 -14.05 -14.89 -10.34
CA LYS A 22 -14.02 -15.63 -9.07
C LYS A 22 -12.62 -15.66 -8.47
N ASN A 23 -11.59 -15.96 -9.27
CA ASN A 23 -10.21 -16.01 -8.80
C ASN A 23 -9.71 -14.63 -8.35
N LEU A 24 -10.05 -13.57 -9.10
CA LEU A 24 -9.71 -12.20 -8.73
C LEU A 24 -10.39 -11.78 -7.41
N PHE A 25 -11.69 -12.00 -7.27
CA PHE A 25 -12.44 -11.63 -6.07
C PHE A 25 -12.04 -12.45 -4.84
N ILE A 26 -11.68 -13.73 -4.99
CA ILE A 26 -11.16 -14.57 -3.89
C ILE A 26 -9.88 -13.97 -3.27
N ILE A 27 -9.07 -13.26 -4.07
CA ILE A 27 -7.84 -12.62 -3.59
C ILE A 27 -8.10 -11.16 -3.18
N ALA A 28 -8.79 -10.39 -4.02
CA ALA A 28 -8.98 -8.96 -3.82
C ALA A 28 -9.89 -8.65 -2.63
N VAL A 29 -11.06 -9.30 -2.51
CA VAL A 29 -12.05 -8.96 -1.46
C VAL A 29 -11.49 -9.12 -0.05
N PRO A 30 -10.81 -10.23 0.30
CA PRO A 30 -10.23 -10.35 1.63
C PRO A 30 -9.17 -9.29 1.92
N ILE A 31 -8.37 -8.87 0.92
CA ILE A 31 -7.37 -7.81 1.09
C ILE A 31 -8.05 -6.46 1.30
N ILE A 32 -9.11 -6.17 0.54
CA ILE A 32 -9.90 -4.93 0.68
C ILE A 32 -10.52 -4.87 2.07
N LEU A 33 -11.19 -5.95 2.49
CA LEU A 33 -11.81 -6.05 3.82
C LEU A 33 -10.77 -5.92 4.94
N GLN A 34 -9.61 -6.58 4.80
CA GLN A 34 -8.51 -6.46 5.75
C GLN A 34 -8.05 -5.02 5.93
N ASN A 35 -7.85 -4.29 4.83
CA ASN A 35 -7.42 -2.89 4.88
C ASN A 35 -8.51 -1.99 5.48
N PHE A 36 -9.79 -2.19 5.15
CA PHE A 36 -10.88 -1.45 5.79
C PHE A 36 -10.94 -1.68 7.30
N ILE A 37 -10.83 -2.92 7.76
CA ILE A 37 -10.82 -3.24 9.19
C ILE A 37 -9.57 -2.66 9.86
N SER A 38 -8.41 -2.72 9.18
CA SER A 38 -7.18 -2.09 9.68
C SER A 38 -7.37 -0.59 9.85
N SER A 39 -7.95 0.11 8.87
CA SER A 39 -8.24 1.54 8.97
C SER A 39 -9.21 1.85 10.11
N PHE A 40 -10.25 1.04 10.28
CA PHE A 40 -11.21 1.22 11.37
C PHE A 40 -10.57 1.06 12.75
N VAL A 41 -9.73 0.04 12.94
CA VAL A 41 -9.02 -0.18 14.20
C VAL A 41 -8.02 0.94 14.48
N ASN A 42 -7.28 1.40 13.47
CA ASN A 42 -6.38 2.56 13.63
C ASN A 42 -7.14 3.84 14.07
N ILE A 43 -8.37 4.05 13.57
CA ILE A 43 -9.22 5.17 14.01
C ILE A 43 -9.60 5.00 15.48
N LEU A 44 -10.02 3.80 15.89
CA LEU A 44 -10.33 3.51 17.30
C LEU A 44 -9.14 3.73 18.22
N ASP A 45 -7.94 3.28 17.82
CA ASP A 45 -6.70 3.49 18.59
C ASP A 45 -6.40 4.99 18.74
N THR A 46 -6.53 5.74 17.66
CA THR A 46 -6.35 7.20 17.66
C THR A 46 -7.35 7.88 18.60
N ILE A 47 -8.61 7.44 18.62
CA ILE A 47 -9.64 7.94 19.55
C ILE A 47 -9.29 7.60 21.00
N MET A 48 -8.84 6.37 21.28
CA MET A 48 -8.47 5.96 22.64
C MET A 48 -7.32 6.81 23.19
N ILE A 49 -6.31 7.07 22.37
CA ILE A 49 -5.16 7.91 22.73
C ILE A 49 -5.57 9.37 22.85
N GLY A 50 -6.43 9.86 21.95
CA GLY A 50 -6.96 11.22 21.99
C GLY A 50 -7.75 11.55 23.25
N ARG A 51 -8.31 10.54 23.94
CA ARG A 51 -8.96 10.72 25.26
C ARG A 51 -7.98 10.98 26.40
N LEU A 52 -6.69 10.64 26.25
CA LEU A 52 -5.67 10.92 27.25
C LEU A 52 -5.28 12.40 27.25
N GLY A 53 -5.24 13.01 26.06
CA GLY A 53 -4.90 14.41 25.89
C GLY A 53 -4.32 14.72 24.51
N THR A 54 -4.19 16.01 24.21
CA THR A 54 -3.68 16.51 22.94
C THR A 54 -2.18 16.24 22.79
N VAL A 55 -1.42 16.35 23.88
CA VAL A 55 0.03 16.10 23.91
C VAL A 55 0.32 14.63 23.61
N GLU A 56 -0.45 13.72 24.21
CA GLU A 56 -0.36 12.26 24.02
C GLU A 56 -0.69 11.88 22.57
N LEU A 57 -1.76 12.45 22.02
CA LEU A 57 -2.15 12.23 20.63
C LEU A 57 -1.06 12.70 19.65
N ALA A 58 -0.51 13.89 19.88
CA ALA A 58 0.59 14.42 19.07
C ALA A 58 1.84 13.54 19.16
N ALA A 59 2.20 13.12 20.38
CA ALA A 59 3.36 12.25 20.63
C ALA A 59 3.27 10.92 19.89
N VAL A 60 2.11 10.25 19.94
CA VAL A 60 1.90 8.99 19.19
C VAL A 60 1.87 9.23 17.68
N GLY A 61 1.29 10.35 17.24
CA GLY A 61 1.30 10.76 15.83
C GLY A 61 2.72 10.85 15.25
N LEU A 62 3.67 11.40 16.01
CA LEU A 62 5.09 11.44 15.60
C LEU A 62 5.68 10.03 15.45
N GLY A 63 5.38 9.12 16.37
CA GLY A 63 5.82 7.73 16.26
C GLY A 63 5.23 7.01 15.04
N ASN A 64 3.96 7.26 14.72
CA ASN A 64 3.29 6.69 13.54
C ASN A 64 3.93 7.16 12.22
N GLN A 65 4.51 8.35 12.17
CA GLN A 65 5.25 8.82 10.99
C GLN A 65 6.47 7.93 10.68
N LEU A 66 7.15 7.43 11.71
CA LEU A 66 8.28 6.51 11.55
C LEU A 66 7.81 5.12 11.07
N PHE A 67 6.67 4.64 11.57
CA PHE A 67 6.02 3.44 11.04
C PHE A 67 5.69 3.59 9.55
N PHE A 68 5.18 4.75 9.13
CA PHE A 68 4.86 5.01 7.73
C PHE A 68 6.11 4.90 6.84
N LEU A 69 7.25 5.48 7.26
CA LEU A 69 8.51 5.39 6.53
C LEU A 69 9.02 3.94 6.40
N LEU A 70 8.99 3.17 7.51
CA LEU A 70 9.36 1.77 7.47
C LEU A 70 8.41 0.96 6.58
N ASN A 71 7.10 1.21 6.67
CA ASN A 71 6.09 0.54 5.87
C ASN A 71 6.31 0.76 4.37
N LEU A 72 6.75 1.95 3.95
CA LEU A 72 7.10 2.24 2.55
C LEU A 72 8.24 1.35 2.06
N ILE A 73 9.31 1.22 2.85
CA ILE A 73 10.45 0.34 2.53
C ILE A 73 9.98 -1.12 2.46
N LEU A 74 9.22 -1.57 3.45
CA LEU A 74 8.70 -2.94 3.49
C LEU A 74 7.78 -3.23 2.30
N TYR A 75 6.93 -2.28 1.92
CA TYR A 75 6.06 -2.40 0.75
C TYR A 75 6.86 -2.52 -0.53
N GLY A 76 7.94 -1.75 -0.71
CA GLY A 76 8.81 -1.90 -1.87
C GLY A 76 9.52 -3.26 -1.93
N ILE A 77 10.06 -3.74 -0.80
CA ILE A 77 10.68 -5.07 -0.68
C ILE A 77 9.65 -6.16 -1.00
N GLY A 78 8.50 -6.10 -0.35
CA GLY A 78 7.43 -7.08 -0.47
C GLY A 78 6.81 -7.10 -1.86
N SER A 79 6.46 -5.95 -2.42
CA SER A 79 5.89 -5.84 -3.78
C SER A 79 6.86 -6.34 -4.84
N GLY A 80 8.15 -6.06 -4.71
CA GLY A 80 9.16 -6.63 -5.61
C GLY A 80 9.37 -8.14 -5.41
N GLY A 81 9.39 -8.62 -4.15
CA GLY A 81 9.46 -10.05 -3.83
C GLY A 81 8.21 -10.85 -4.26
N MET A 82 7.04 -10.19 -4.31
CA MET A 82 5.79 -10.77 -4.80
C MET A 82 5.92 -11.26 -6.25
N VAL A 83 6.68 -10.54 -7.09
CA VAL A 83 6.93 -10.89 -8.49
C VAL A 83 7.58 -12.26 -8.60
N PHE A 84 8.67 -12.48 -7.86
CA PHE A 84 9.39 -13.75 -7.84
C PHE A 84 8.57 -14.85 -7.20
N THR A 85 7.99 -14.61 -6.02
CA THR A 85 7.22 -15.64 -5.28
C THR A 85 6.00 -16.13 -6.07
N ALA A 86 5.28 -15.25 -6.76
CA ALA A 86 4.14 -15.63 -7.60
C ALA A 86 4.58 -16.43 -8.83
N GLN A 87 5.67 -16.04 -9.50
CA GLN A 87 6.20 -16.79 -10.65
C GLN A 87 6.77 -18.16 -10.23
N PHE A 88 7.54 -18.24 -9.14
CA PHE A 88 8.03 -19.53 -8.62
C PHE A 88 6.89 -20.44 -8.17
N TRP A 89 5.82 -19.88 -7.60
CA TRP A 89 4.60 -20.63 -7.28
C TRP A 89 3.94 -21.21 -8.55
N GLY A 90 3.83 -20.43 -9.62
CA GLY A 90 3.34 -20.89 -10.92
C GLY A 90 4.21 -21.99 -11.55
N LYS A 91 5.54 -21.84 -11.45
CA LYS A 91 6.53 -22.84 -11.92
C LYS A 91 6.60 -24.09 -11.02
N LYS A 92 5.91 -24.08 -9.86
CA LYS A 92 6.00 -25.08 -8.78
C LYS A 92 7.43 -25.28 -8.25
N ASP A 93 8.28 -24.27 -8.37
CA ASP A 93 9.63 -24.28 -7.83
C ASP A 93 9.62 -23.73 -6.39
N PHE A 94 9.43 -24.65 -5.44
CA PHE A 94 9.41 -24.29 -4.02
C PHE A 94 10.77 -23.88 -3.46
N LYS A 95 11.89 -24.27 -4.11
CA LYS A 95 13.22 -23.84 -3.67
C LYS A 95 13.43 -22.37 -4.01
N GLY A 96 13.14 -21.97 -5.25
CA GLY A 96 13.18 -20.56 -5.66
C GLY A 96 12.28 -19.69 -4.79
N LEU A 97 11.06 -20.16 -4.50
CA LEU A 97 10.14 -19.50 -3.58
C LEU A 97 10.72 -19.28 -2.18
N GLN A 98 11.33 -20.31 -1.59
CA GLN A 98 11.96 -20.24 -0.26
C GLN A 98 13.17 -19.28 -0.25
N LYS A 99 13.98 -19.29 -1.32
CA LYS A 99 15.10 -18.35 -1.48
C LYS A 99 14.61 -16.90 -1.56
N THR A 100 13.58 -16.63 -2.36
CA THR A 100 12.99 -15.28 -2.43
C THR A 100 12.42 -14.85 -1.09
N PHE A 101 11.66 -15.72 -0.42
CA PHE A 101 11.13 -15.42 0.91
C PHE A 101 12.25 -15.08 1.90
N ALA A 102 13.32 -15.87 1.92
CA ALA A 102 14.45 -15.67 2.80
C ALA A 102 15.19 -14.34 2.52
N ILE A 103 15.53 -14.03 1.27
CA ILE A 103 16.20 -12.77 0.95
C ILE A 103 15.31 -11.55 1.24
N SER A 104 14.00 -11.63 0.93
CA SER A 104 13.06 -10.57 1.30
C SER A 104 12.98 -10.37 2.81
N LEU A 105 12.98 -11.46 3.59
CA LEU A 105 12.96 -11.41 5.04
C LEU A 105 14.28 -10.86 5.61
N ILE A 106 15.44 -11.26 5.08
CA ILE A 106 16.75 -10.76 5.50
C ILE A 106 16.83 -9.23 5.28
N VAL A 107 16.44 -8.76 4.09
CA VAL A 107 16.47 -7.32 3.77
C VAL A 107 15.46 -6.55 4.63
N ALA A 108 14.25 -7.07 4.81
CA ALA A 108 13.23 -6.45 5.66
C ALA A 108 13.68 -6.37 7.13
N VAL A 109 14.24 -7.46 7.67
CA VAL A 109 14.78 -7.51 9.02
C VAL A 109 15.93 -6.52 9.17
N PHE A 110 16.87 -6.47 8.21
CA PHE A 110 17.98 -5.51 8.22
C PHE A 110 17.50 -4.06 8.38
N PHE A 111 16.57 -3.61 7.53
CA PHE A 111 16.03 -2.25 7.65
C PHE A 111 15.22 -2.05 8.93
N SER A 112 14.42 -3.03 9.35
CA SER A 112 13.65 -2.91 10.60
C SER A 112 14.54 -2.83 11.85
N THR A 113 15.64 -3.58 11.88
CA THR A 113 16.64 -3.53 12.96
C THR A 113 17.35 -2.19 12.96
N LEU A 114 17.73 -1.67 11.78
CA LEU A 114 18.31 -0.33 11.65
C LEU A 114 17.37 0.74 12.20
N PHE A 115 16.10 0.72 11.80
CA PHE A 115 15.07 1.64 12.33
C PHE A 115 14.89 1.49 13.84
N THR A 116 14.87 0.25 14.35
CA THR A 116 14.74 -0.03 15.78
C THR A 116 15.91 0.57 16.56
N LEU A 117 17.15 0.34 16.11
CA LEU A 117 18.35 0.88 16.75
C LEU A 117 18.37 2.41 16.73
N VAL A 118 18.10 3.02 15.59
CA VAL A 118 18.11 4.48 15.46
C VAL A 118 17.04 5.12 16.34
N CYS A 119 15.83 4.55 16.37
CA CYS A 119 14.73 5.07 17.20
C CYS A 119 14.88 4.80 18.70
N THR A 120 15.64 3.79 19.11
CA THR A 120 15.88 3.50 20.53
C THR A 120 17.09 4.25 21.09
N ILE A 121 18.12 4.50 20.28
CA ILE A 121 19.33 5.21 20.71
C ILE A 121 19.14 6.74 20.64
N PHE A 122 18.46 7.25 19.60
CA PHE A 122 18.29 8.68 19.35
C PHE A 122 16.81 9.14 19.27
N PRO A 123 15.93 8.73 20.20
CA PRO A 123 14.50 9.04 20.10
C PRO A 123 14.23 10.56 20.16
N LYS A 124 14.95 11.29 21.01
CA LYS A 124 14.73 12.72 21.23
C LYS A 124 15.14 13.54 20.00
N GLU A 125 16.29 13.22 19.42
CA GLU A 125 16.83 13.87 18.23
C GLU A 125 15.88 13.67 17.06
N ILE A 126 15.42 12.44 16.82
CA ILE A 126 14.46 12.15 15.75
C ILE A 126 13.16 12.93 15.95
N LEU A 127 12.59 12.91 17.15
CA LEU A 127 11.33 13.60 17.42
C LEU A 127 11.46 15.12 17.33
N SER A 128 12.63 15.67 17.67
CA SER A 128 12.93 17.10 17.55
C SER A 128 12.98 17.61 16.10
N LEU A 129 13.16 16.70 15.13
CA LEU A 129 13.04 17.03 13.70
C LEU A 129 11.59 17.33 13.29
N TYR A 130 10.61 16.79 14.04
CA TYR A 130 9.19 16.90 13.71
C TYR A 130 8.44 17.90 14.59
N SER A 131 8.85 18.09 15.85
CA SER A 131 8.22 19.02 16.78
C SER A 131 9.26 19.80 17.58
N LYS A 132 8.90 21.01 18.00
CA LYS A 132 9.69 21.84 18.94
C LYS A 132 9.06 21.88 20.35
N ASP A 133 7.89 21.29 20.53
CA ASP A 133 7.20 21.25 21.82
C ASP A 133 7.84 20.19 22.72
N ALA A 134 8.41 20.65 23.85
CA ALA A 134 9.11 19.79 24.80
C ALA A 134 8.21 18.71 25.41
N ALA A 135 6.93 19.02 25.70
CA ALA A 135 6.01 18.06 26.30
C ALA A 135 5.65 16.92 25.33
N VAL A 136 5.45 17.27 24.05
CA VAL A 136 5.19 16.30 22.98
C VAL A 136 6.42 15.42 22.73
N ILE A 137 7.61 16.01 22.74
CA ILE A 137 8.86 15.25 22.56
C ILE A 137 9.05 14.28 23.74
N GLU A 138 8.85 14.71 24.98
CA GLU A 138 9.03 13.85 26.16
C GLU A 138 8.09 12.65 26.14
N LYS A 139 6.79 12.87 25.90
CA LYS A 139 5.81 11.78 25.72
C LYS A 139 6.10 10.93 24.48
N GLY A 140 6.61 11.55 23.43
CA GLY A 140 7.01 10.86 22.20
C GLY A 140 8.19 9.93 22.44
N VAL A 141 9.17 10.31 23.27
CA VAL A 141 10.32 9.46 23.64
C VAL A 141 9.84 8.24 24.42
N ASP A 142 8.95 8.44 25.39
CA ASP A 142 8.30 7.36 26.15
C ASP A 142 7.57 6.37 25.24
N TYR A 143 6.87 6.87 24.22
CA TYR A 143 6.20 6.02 23.22
C TYR A 143 7.21 5.30 22.33
N LEU A 144 8.11 6.05 21.70
CA LEU A 144 8.98 5.59 20.62
C LEU A 144 9.99 4.54 21.10
N SER A 145 10.52 4.71 22.31
CA SER A 145 11.46 3.76 22.92
C SER A 145 10.88 2.35 23.06
N ILE A 146 9.57 2.25 23.30
CA ILE A 146 8.85 0.97 23.39
C ILE A 146 8.35 0.54 22.01
N SER A 147 7.71 1.45 21.27
CA SER A 147 7.07 1.12 20.00
C SER A 147 8.08 0.72 18.92
N ALA A 148 9.33 1.18 19.01
CA ALA A 148 10.41 0.80 18.10
C ALA A 148 10.63 -0.73 18.05
N PHE A 149 10.42 -1.45 19.15
CA PHE A 149 10.52 -2.92 19.17
C PHE A 149 9.44 -3.60 18.31
N CYS A 150 8.38 -2.89 17.94
CA CYS A 150 7.35 -3.38 17.03
C CYS A 150 7.81 -3.45 15.56
N PHE A 151 8.84 -2.69 15.17
CA PHE A 151 9.30 -2.63 13.79
C PHE A 151 9.76 -3.99 13.26
N LEU A 152 10.45 -4.76 14.11
CA LEU A 152 10.94 -6.09 13.75
C LEU A 152 9.81 -7.12 13.51
N PRO A 153 8.87 -7.40 14.45
CA PRO A 153 7.76 -8.30 14.18
C PRO A 153 6.86 -7.80 13.05
N PHE A 154 6.69 -6.47 12.92
CA PHE A 154 5.95 -5.89 11.79
C PHE A 154 6.58 -6.23 10.43
N ALA A 155 7.91 -6.08 10.29
CA ALA A 155 8.63 -6.42 9.08
C ALA A 155 8.49 -7.91 8.71
N VAL A 156 8.64 -8.79 9.70
CA VAL A 156 8.48 -10.23 9.48
C VAL A 156 7.05 -10.57 9.06
N ASN A 157 6.04 -10.06 9.79
CA ASN A 157 4.62 -10.25 9.45
C ASN A 157 4.31 -9.79 8.03
N PHE A 158 4.85 -8.64 7.64
CA PHE A 158 4.61 -8.04 6.33
C PHE A 158 5.11 -8.94 5.19
N ILE A 159 6.33 -9.48 5.29
CA ILE A 159 6.90 -10.39 4.29
C ILE A 159 6.15 -11.73 4.26
N PHE A 160 5.77 -12.27 5.44
CA PHE A 160 4.92 -13.47 5.49
C PHE A 160 3.57 -13.24 4.80
N MET A 161 2.90 -12.12 5.10
CA MET A 161 1.60 -11.77 4.58
C MET A 161 1.63 -11.68 3.04
N ILE A 162 2.60 -10.95 2.50
CA ILE A 162 2.77 -10.82 1.04
C ILE A 162 3.07 -12.17 0.39
N THR A 163 3.98 -12.96 0.96
CA THR A 163 4.33 -14.27 0.40
C THR A 163 3.14 -15.23 0.42
N LEU A 164 2.35 -15.24 1.50
CA LEU A 164 1.12 -16.03 1.58
C LEU A 164 0.09 -15.58 0.53
N ARG A 165 -0.01 -14.28 0.26
CA ARG A 165 -0.85 -13.76 -0.83
C ARG A 165 -0.37 -14.25 -2.19
N SER A 166 0.94 -14.24 -2.45
CA SER A 166 1.55 -14.73 -3.70
C SER A 166 1.27 -16.20 -4.00
N ILE A 167 1.10 -17.03 -2.97
CA ILE A 167 0.76 -18.47 -3.10
C ILE A 167 -0.74 -18.76 -2.96
N GLU A 168 -1.58 -17.74 -3.15
CA GLU A 168 -3.05 -17.82 -3.11
C GLU A 168 -3.60 -18.27 -1.73
N LYS A 169 -2.83 -18.09 -0.64
CA LYS A 169 -3.23 -18.36 0.76
C LYS A 169 -3.63 -17.09 1.51
N VAL A 170 -4.33 -16.20 0.81
CA VAL A 170 -4.77 -14.87 1.28
C VAL A 170 -5.60 -14.94 2.56
N ARG A 171 -6.48 -15.95 2.69
CA ARG A 171 -7.36 -16.10 3.87
C ARG A 171 -6.58 -16.26 5.17
N VAL A 172 -5.45 -16.98 5.14
CA VAL A 172 -4.60 -17.17 6.32
C VAL A 172 -3.94 -15.85 6.72
N ALA A 173 -3.42 -15.13 5.73
CA ALA A 173 -2.79 -13.84 5.93
C ALA A 173 -3.77 -12.82 6.54
N VAL A 174 -4.98 -12.73 5.95
CA VAL A 174 -6.04 -11.83 6.43
C VAL A 174 -6.51 -12.21 7.84
N ALA A 175 -6.81 -13.50 8.08
CA ALA A 175 -7.31 -13.94 9.38
C ALA A 175 -6.32 -13.66 10.52
N ALA A 176 -5.02 -13.87 10.29
CA ALA A 176 -4.00 -13.57 11.29
C ALA A 176 -3.94 -12.08 11.62
N THR A 177 -3.99 -11.20 10.60
CA THR A 177 -4.02 -9.75 10.83
C THR A 177 -5.30 -9.31 11.53
N LEU A 178 -6.46 -9.90 11.20
CA LEU A 178 -7.70 -9.56 11.90
C LEU A 178 -7.64 -9.92 13.39
N VAL A 179 -7.17 -11.12 13.73
CA VAL A 179 -6.99 -11.52 15.13
C VAL A 179 -6.01 -10.58 15.83
N SER A 180 -4.90 -10.23 15.19
CA SER A 180 -3.92 -9.26 15.71
C SER A 180 -4.56 -7.90 16.02
N LEU A 181 -5.37 -7.36 15.11
CA LEU A 181 -6.06 -6.09 15.29
C LEU A 181 -7.05 -6.13 16.46
N PHE A 182 -7.80 -7.22 16.63
CA PHE A 182 -8.69 -7.38 17.79
C PHE A 182 -7.92 -7.53 19.10
N VAL A 183 -6.81 -8.30 19.10
CA VAL A 183 -5.91 -8.39 20.26
C VAL A 183 -5.36 -7.00 20.60
N ASN A 184 -4.98 -6.21 19.60
CA ASN A 184 -4.49 -4.85 19.80
C ASN A 184 -5.55 -3.96 20.44
N LEU A 185 -6.78 -3.97 19.90
CA LEU A 185 -7.89 -3.17 20.43
C LEU A 185 -8.20 -3.51 21.90
N ILE A 186 -8.21 -4.80 22.24
CA ILE A 186 -8.46 -5.26 23.62
C ILE A 186 -7.30 -4.82 24.54
N LEU A 187 -6.05 -5.05 24.13
CA LEU A 187 -4.88 -4.66 24.91
C LEU A 187 -4.77 -3.15 25.07
N ASN A 188 -5.11 -2.36 24.04
CA ASN A 188 -5.18 -0.91 24.11
C ASN A 188 -6.18 -0.48 25.16
N ALA A 189 -7.42 -0.99 25.11
CA ALA A 189 -8.44 -0.66 26.11
C ALA A 189 -7.97 -0.98 27.54
N VAL A 190 -7.34 -2.13 27.76
CA VAL A 190 -6.87 -2.56 29.09
C VAL A 190 -5.69 -1.74 29.58
N LEU A 191 -4.64 -1.59 28.77
CA LEU A 191 -3.37 -0.98 29.18
C LEU A 191 -3.39 0.55 29.18
N ILE A 192 -4.19 1.17 28.31
CA ILE A 192 -4.33 2.63 28.27
C ILE A 192 -5.10 3.11 29.50
N PHE A 193 -6.28 2.53 29.75
CA PHE A 193 -7.20 3.00 30.80
C PHE A 193 -7.02 2.31 32.16
N GLY A 194 -6.23 1.23 32.26
CA GLY A 194 -6.05 0.49 33.50
C GLY A 194 -7.28 -0.31 33.91
N LEU A 195 -7.92 -0.98 32.96
CA LEU A 195 -9.10 -1.81 33.23
C LEU A 195 -8.71 -3.14 33.89
N PHE A 196 -9.64 -3.78 34.59
CA PHE A 196 -9.45 -5.10 35.24
C PHE A 196 -8.32 -5.14 36.29
N GLY A 197 -8.05 -4.02 36.97
CA GLY A 197 -7.03 -3.95 38.03
C GLY A 197 -5.59 -3.76 37.53
N PHE A 198 -5.40 -3.52 36.22
CA PHE A 198 -4.10 -3.11 35.68
C PHE A 198 -3.82 -1.63 35.93
N PRO A 199 -2.55 -1.21 36.08
CA PRO A 199 -2.21 0.21 36.13
C PRO A 199 -2.51 0.90 34.80
N ALA A 200 -3.00 2.14 34.85
CA ALA A 200 -3.19 2.97 33.67
C ALA A 200 -1.83 3.44 33.13
N LEU A 201 -1.35 2.81 32.06
CA LEU A 201 -0.03 3.09 31.47
C LEU A 201 -0.07 4.18 30.39
N GLY A 202 -1.27 4.67 30.03
CA GLY A 202 -1.47 5.71 29.02
C GLY A 202 -0.75 5.42 27.71
N VAL A 203 0.07 6.37 27.25
CA VAL A 203 0.85 6.28 26.00
C VAL A 203 1.79 5.05 25.97
N LYS A 204 2.41 4.70 27.10
CA LYS A 204 3.25 3.49 27.19
C LYS A 204 2.42 2.22 27.01
N GLY A 205 1.19 2.22 27.54
CA GLY A 205 0.23 1.13 27.35
C GLY A 205 -0.10 0.89 25.88
N ALA A 206 -0.33 1.96 25.12
CA ALA A 206 -0.58 1.89 23.68
C ALA A 206 0.62 1.29 22.91
N ALA A 207 1.85 1.69 23.25
CA ALA A 207 3.06 1.13 22.65
C ALA A 207 3.20 -0.38 22.93
N ILE A 208 3.02 -0.79 24.20
CA ILE A 208 3.11 -2.20 24.61
C ILE A 208 2.05 -3.05 23.92
N ALA A 209 0.80 -2.58 23.87
CA ALA A 209 -0.30 -3.26 23.19
C ALA A 209 0.00 -3.47 21.70
N THR A 210 0.68 -2.52 21.05
CA THR A 210 1.08 -2.61 19.64
C THR A 210 2.20 -3.62 19.41
N VAL A 211 3.21 -3.64 20.28
CA VAL A 211 4.27 -4.67 20.21
C VAL A 211 3.69 -6.06 20.44
N ALA A 212 2.85 -6.22 21.47
CA ALA A 212 2.23 -7.49 21.83
C ALA A 212 1.31 -8.03 20.73
N SER A 213 0.49 -7.18 20.10
CA SER A 213 -0.39 -7.60 19.01
C SER A 213 0.39 -8.07 17.78
N ARG A 214 1.47 -7.37 17.40
CA ARG A 214 2.33 -7.83 16.29
C ARG A 214 3.10 -9.10 16.60
N ALA A 215 3.51 -9.28 17.85
CA ALA A 215 4.09 -10.55 18.29
C ALA A 215 3.06 -11.69 18.20
N ALA A 216 1.82 -11.46 18.64
CA ALA A 216 0.73 -12.43 18.50
C ALA A 216 0.44 -12.76 17.03
N GLU A 217 0.39 -11.77 16.16
CA GLU A 217 0.24 -11.95 14.70
C GLU A 217 1.32 -12.86 14.12
N LEU A 218 2.57 -12.64 14.53
CA LEU A 218 3.72 -13.43 14.09
C LEU A 218 3.62 -14.87 14.53
N ILE A 219 3.25 -15.09 15.80
CA ILE A 219 3.04 -16.43 16.35
C ILE A 219 1.93 -17.16 15.59
N ILE A 220 0.82 -16.48 15.31
CA ILE A 220 -0.31 -17.05 14.55
C ILE A 220 0.12 -17.39 13.13
N LEU A 221 0.73 -16.45 12.40
CA LEU A 221 1.19 -16.67 11.03
C LEU A 221 2.18 -17.82 10.94
N PHE A 222 3.18 -17.86 11.82
CA PHE A 222 4.17 -18.92 11.86
C PHE A 222 3.53 -20.28 12.19
N SER A 223 2.68 -20.34 13.22
CA SER A 223 2.02 -21.57 13.67
C SER A 223 1.09 -22.15 12.62
N VAL A 224 0.25 -21.31 11.98
CA VAL A 224 -0.66 -21.76 10.93
C VAL A 224 0.11 -22.21 9.69
N THR A 225 1.16 -21.46 9.30
CA THR A 225 2.00 -21.81 8.15
C THR A 225 2.70 -23.15 8.36
N LYS A 226 3.20 -23.40 9.58
CA LYS A 226 3.81 -24.68 9.97
C LYS A 226 2.79 -25.81 9.99
N LYS A 227 1.63 -25.60 10.62
CA LYS A 227 0.56 -26.62 10.74
C LYS A 227 -0.02 -27.02 9.38
N LYS A 228 -0.22 -26.06 8.48
CA LYS A 228 -0.71 -26.29 7.12
C LYS A 228 0.38 -26.77 6.14
N LYS A 229 1.63 -26.87 6.61
CA LYS A 229 2.81 -27.30 5.81
C LYS A 229 2.95 -26.52 4.50
N TYR A 230 2.74 -25.20 4.56
CA TYR A 230 2.94 -24.37 3.37
C TYR A 230 4.41 -24.38 2.95
N PRO A 231 4.69 -24.34 1.62
CA PRO A 231 6.04 -24.49 1.10
C PRO A 231 6.99 -23.35 1.52
N ILE A 232 6.46 -22.24 2.03
CA ILE A 232 7.22 -21.08 2.50
C ILE A 232 8.27 -21.49 3.55
N LEU A 233 7.91 -22.36 4.50
CA LEU A 233 8.78 -22.70 5.64
C LEU A 233 9.79 -23.84 5.38
N GLY A 234 9.77 -24.46 4.20
CA GLY A 234 10.35 -25.79 3.89
C GLY A 234 11.63 -26.23 4.62
N LYS A 235 12.73 -26.47 3.90
CA LYS A 235 14.00 -26.87 4.54
C LYS A 235 14.84 -25.62 4.79
N LEU A 236 15.39 -25.45 5.99
CA LEU A 236 16.22 -24.29 6.32
C LEU A 236 17.39 -24.10 5.35
N LYS A 237 18.01 -25.21 4.91
CA LYS A 237 19.10 -25.20 3.91
C LYS A 237 18.72 -24.48 2.61
N ASN A 238 17.48 -24.60 2.16
CA ASN A 238 17.03 -23.96 0.92
C ASN A 238 16.90 -22.43 1.06
N HIS A 239 16.77 -21.91 2.28
CA HIS A 239 16.62 -20.49 2.55
C HIS A 239 17.94 -19.73 2.42
N PHE A 240 19.08 -20.39 2.61
CA PHE A 240 20.41 -19.78 2.59
C PHE A 240 21.25 -20.16 1.37
N ASP A 241 20.66 -20.91 0.43
CA ASP A 241 21.31 -21.33 -0.81
C ASP A 241 21.27 -20.19 -1.85
N PHE A 242 21.97 -19.10 -1.58
CA PHE A 242 22.01 -17.92 -2.46
C PHE A 242 23.15 -18.03 -3.48
N ASP A 243 22.84 -17.71 -4.74
CA ASP A 243 23.84 -17.40 -5.76
C ASP A 243 23.88 -15.87 -5.95
N LEU A 244 25.07 -15.30 -6.14
CA LEU A 244 25.27 -13.90 -6.47
C LEU A 244 24.42 -13.47 -7.68
N LYS A 245 24.24 -14.37 -8.67
CA LYS A 245 23.35 -14.12 -9.81
C LYS A 245 21.91 -13.86 -9.36
N PHE A 246 21.40 -14.68 -8.44
CA PHE A 246 20.05 -14.55 -7.89
C PHE A 246 19.90 -13.26 -7.07
N ILE A 247 20.87 -12.94 -6.21
CA ILE A 247 20.88 -11.71 -5.42
C ILE A 247 20.83 -10.48 -6.34
N ARG A 248 21.68 -10.44 -7.38
CA ARG A 248 21.72 -9.34 -8.34
C ARG A 248 20.40 -9.18 -9.09
N GLN A 249 19.79 -10.30 -9.50
CA GLN A 249 18.50 -10.30 -10.18
C GLN A 249 17.38 -9.81 -9.26
N TYR A 250 17.38 -10.25 -7.99
CA TYR A 250 16.44 -9.80 -6.96
C TYR A 250 16.50 -8.27 -6.81
N PHE A 251 17.68 -7.70 -6.53
CA PHE A 251 17.81 -6.25 -6.37
C PHE A 251 17.53 -5.47 -7.66
N THR A 252 17.78 -6.05 -8.84
CA THR A 252 17.44 -5.41 -10.12
C THR A 252 15.94 -5.18 -10.28
N ILE A 253 15.10 -6.03 -9.69
CA ILE A 253 13.64 -5.92 -9.73
C ILE A 253 13.11 -5.12 -8.55
N VAL A 254 13.64 -5.34 -7.35
CA VAL A 254 13.15 -4.72 -6.10
C VAL A 254 13.57 -3.25 -5.95
N MET A 255 14.80 -2.88 -6.32
CA MET A 255 15.28 -1.50 -6.18
C MET A 255 14.44 -0.47 -6.95
N PRO A 256 14.07 -0.71 -8.22
CA PRO A 256 13.16 0.19 -8.93
C PRO A 256 11.81 0.36 -8.23
N VAL A 257 11.29 -0.68 -7.57
CA VAL A 257 10.04 -0.60 -6.82
C VAL A 257 10.21 0.26 -5.58
N LEU A 258 11.28 0.06 -4.81
CA LEU A 258 11.60 0.89 -3.64
C LEU A 258 11.73 2.38 -3.99
N ILE A 259 12.48 2.69 -5.05
CA ILE A 259 12.66 4.06 -5.52
C ILE A 259 11.32 4.64 -6.00
N ASN A 260 10.52 3.85 -6.70
CA ASN A 260 9.19 4.26 -7.15
C ASN A 260 8.28 4.64 -5.97
N GLU A 261 8.17 3.80 -4.93
CA GLU A 261 7.37 4.11 -3.74
C GLU A 261 7.90 5.35 -3.00
N SER A 262 9.22 5.51 -2.93
CA SER A 262 9.85 6.66 -2.26
C SER A 262 9.54 7.96 -3.00
N LEU A 263 9.70 7.97 -4.32
CA LEU A 263 9.40 9.13 -5.16
C LEU A 263 7.90 9.43 -5.23
N TRP A 264 7.05 8.41 -5.12
CA TRP A 264 5.61 8.57 -4.97
C TRP A 264 5.23 9.25 -3.65
N SER A 265 5.80 8.79 -2.52
CA SER A 265 5.56 9.42 -1.22
C SER A 265 6.05 10.86 -1.19
N LEU A 266 7.22 11.14 -1.74
CA LEU A 266 7.71 12.51 -1.89
C LEU A 266 6.78 13.36 -2.76
N GLY A 267 6.24 12.77 -3.84
CA GLY A 267 5.22 13.41 -4.67
C GLY A 267 4.02 13.86 -3.84
N ILE A 268 3.44 12.98 -3.03
CA ILE A 268 2.32 13.32 -2.14
C ILE A 268 2.68 14.46 -1.19
N THR A 269 3.87 14.47 -0.61
CA THR A 269 4.33 15.58 0.25
C THR A 269 4.35 16.91 -0.51
N PHE A 270 4.83 16.90 -1.75
CA PHE A 270 4.80 18.10 -2.61
C PHE A 270 3.38 18.56 -2.94
N HIS A 271 2.42 17.64 -3.13
CA HIS A 271 1.02 18.02 -3.34
C HIS A 271 0.47 18.79 -2.13
N HIS A 272 0.73 18.30 -0.91
CA HIS A 272 0.33 18.99 0.32
C HIS A 272 0.99 20.38 0.42
N LYS A 273 2.27 20.48 0.06
CA LYS A 273 3.01 21.76 0.05
C LYS A 273 2.42 22.77 -0.95
N ILE A 274 2.06 22.33 -2.16
CA ILE A 274 1.43 23.19 -3.17
C ILE A 274 0.12 23.76 -2.63
N PHE A 275 -0.76 22.90 -2.07
CA PHE A 275 -2.04 23.35 -1.53
C PHE A 275 -1.89 24.22 -0.28
N ALA A 276 -0.89 23.96 0.55
CA ALA A 276 -0.55 24.84 1.69
C ALA A 276 -0.11 26.23 1.22
N GLY A 277 0.61 26.33 0.10
CA GLY A 277 1.04 27.59 -0.50
C GLY A 277 -0.10 28.43 -1.10
N ILE A 278 -1.16 27.80 -1.60
CA ILE A 278 -2.35 28.49 -2.15
C ILE A 278 -3.14 29.19 -1.04
N GLY A 279 -3.23 28.55 0.14
CA GLY A 279 -3.89 29.12 1.32
C GLY A 279 -4.62 28.09 2.17
N THR A 280 -4.97 28.50 3.38
CA THR A 280 -5.52 27.61 4.42
C THR A 280 -6.80 26.89 4.00
N PHE A 281 -7.73 27.59 3.33
CA PHE A 281 -8.99 27.00 2.86
C PHE A 281 -8.78 25.94 1.77
N ALA A 282 -7.84 26.17 0.85
CA ALA A 282 -7.49 25.22 -0.21
C ALA A 282 -6.83 23.97 0.39
N TYR A 283 -5.90 24.18 1.32
CA TYR A 283 -5.23 23.08 2.04
C TYR A 283 -6.20 22.24 2.86
N ALA A 284 -7.13 22.87 3.59
CA ALA A 284 -8.17 22.16 4.33
C ALA A 284 -9.04 21.32 3.39
N SER A 285 -9.47 21.89 2.27
CA SER A 285 -10.27 21.18 1.26
C SER A 285 -9.53 19.96 0.70
N TYR A 286 -8.24 20.12 0.36
CA TYR A 286 -7.41 19.03 -0.15
C TYR A 286 -7.24 17.91 0.89
N ASN A 287 -6.99 18.23 2.16
CA ASN A 287 -6.86 17.21 3.21
C ASN A 287 -8.15 16.40 3.39
N ILE A 288 -9.32 17.05 3.41
CA ILE A 288 -10.62 16.36 3.50
C ILE A 288 -10.79 15.42 2.31
N THR A 289 -10.58 15.91 1.08
CA THR A 289 -10.68 15.07 -0.12
C THR A 289 -9.67 13.93 -0.11
N ASN A 290 -8.43 14.17 0.30
CA ASN A 290 -7.38 13.14 0.35
C ASN A 290 -7.71 12.05 1.38
N THR A 291 -8.26 12.42 2.53
CA THR A 291 -8.70 11.47 3.57
C THR A 291 -9.74 10.49 3.03
N VAL A 292 -10.77 11.00 2.36
CA VAL A 292 -11.80 10.14 1.73
C VAL A 292 -11.22 9.34 0.56
N SER A 293 -10.33 9.94 -0.22
CA SER A 293 -9.65 9.28 -1.35
C SER A 293 -8.82 8.08 -0.89
N MET A 294 -8.18 8.15 0.28
CA MET A 294 -7.41 7.02 0.82
C MET A 294 -8.28 5.82 1.17
N LEU A 295 -9.53 6.04 1.64
CA LEU A 295 -10.46 4.96 1.96
C LEU A 295 -10.92 4.21 0.71
N THR A 296 -11.22 4.93 -0.36
CA THR A 296 -11.56 4.32 -1.66
C THR A 296 -10.34 3.74 -2.37
N TRP A 297 -9.14 4.31 -2.16
CA TRP A 297 -7.88 3.83 -2.74
C TRP A 297 -7.55 2.38 -2.35
N VAL A 298 -7.93 1.98 -1.13
CA VAL A 298 -7.81 0.60 -0.63
C VAL A 298 -8.44 -0.43 -1.58
N ILE A 299 -9.56 -0.09 -2.22
CA ILE A 299 -10.24 -0.97 -3.18
C ILE A 299 -9.32 -1.28 -4.36
N PHE A 300 -8.69 -0.25 -4.92
CA PHE A 300 -7.80 -0.38 -6.07
C PHE A 300 -6.48 -1.07 -5.71
N ILE A 301 -5.95 -0.84 -4.51
CA ILE A 301 -4.80 -1.61 -3.98
C ILE A 301 -5.13 -3.10 -3.92
N GLY A 302 -6.33 -3.46 -3.44
CA GLY A 302 -6.77 -4.85 -3.34
C GLY A 302 -6.82 -5.54 -4.71
N PHE A 303 -7.41 -4.88 -5.72
CA PHE A 303 -7.40 -5.38 -7.09
C PHE A 303 -5.98 -5.47 -7.66
N GLY A 304 -5.15 -4.43 -7.51
CA GLY A 304 -3.78 -4.40 -8.02
C GLY A 304 -2.93 -5.57 -7.49
N ASN A 305 -2.99 -5.83 -6.17
CA ASN A 305 -2.31 -6.97 -5.57
C ASN A 305 -2.85 -8.31 -6.09
N GLY A 306 -4.19 -8.45 -6.19
CA GLY A 306 -4.79 -9.69 -6.70
C GLY A 306 -4.43 -10.00 -8.14
N VAL A 307 -4.38 -8.98 -8.99
CA VAL A 307 -3.94 -9.08 -10.38
C VAL A 307 -2.47 -9.49 -10.46
N SER A 308 -1.63 -8.90 -9.59
CA SER A 308 -0.19 -9.21 -9.54
C SER A 308 0.06 -10.69 -9.29
N VAL A 309 -0.68 -11.28 -8.34
CA VAL A 309 -0.61 -12.71 -8.02
C VAL A 309 -1.06 -13.58 -9.20
N LEU A 310 -2.21 -13.27 -9.81
CA LEU A 310 -2.76 -14.07 -10.91
C LEU A 310 -1.88 -14.04 -12.16
N ILE A 311 -1.42 -12.86 -12.56
CA ILE A 311 -0.55 -12.70 -13.73
C ILE A 311 0.83 -13.31 -13.46
N GLY A 312 1.41 -13.05 -12.29
CA GLY A 312 2.70 -13.62 -11.89
C GLY A 312 2.67 -15.15 -11.92
N LYS A 313 1.61 -15.76 -11.38
CA LYS A 313 1.42 -17.22 -11.45
C LYS A 313 1.34 -17.73 -12.89
N LYS A 314 0.58 -17.07 -13.77
CA LYS A 314 0.44 -17.48 -15.17
C LYS A 314 1.74 -17.36 -15.97
N ILE A 315 2.53 -16.34 -15.68
CA ILE A 315 3.89 -16.20 -16.24
C ILE A 315 4.79 -17.35 -15.75
N GLY A 316 4.74 -17.68 -14.46
CA GLY A 316 5.45 -18.83 -13.89
C GLY A 316 5.05 -20.18 -14.50
N GLU A 317 3.77 -20.36 -14.83
CA GLU A 317 3.22 -21.53 -15.56
C GLU A 317 3.66 -21.57 -17.03
N LYS A 318 4.44 -20.57 -17.52
CA LYS A 318 4.78 -20.34 -18.93
C LYS A 318 3.55 -20.15 -19.84
N ASN A 319 2.39 -19.84 -19.27
CA ASN A 319 1.15 -19.59 -20.00
C ASN A 319 0.98 -18.09 -20.30
N TYR A 320 1.86 -17.58 -21.16
CA TYR A 320 1.93 -16.15 -21.49
C TYR A 320 0.67 -15.61 -22.18
N ASP A 321 -0.03 -16.48 -22.93
CA ASP A 321 -1.27 -16.14 -23.61
C ASP A 321 -2.41 -15.85 -22.64
N GLU A 322 -2.55 -16.68 -21.60
CA GLU A 322 -3.54 -16.46 -20.56
C GLU A 322 -3.17 -15.24 -19.70
N ALA A 323 -1.87 -15.03 -19.43
CA ALA A 323 -1.38 -13.82 -18.75
C ALA A 323 -1.75 -12.52 -19.52
N LYS A 324 -1.57 -12.49 -20.85
CA LYS A 324 -2.02 -11.37 -21.70
C LYS A 324 -3.53 -11.17 -21.65
N THR A 325 -4.28 -12.27 -21.69
CA THR A 325 -5.75 -12.24 -21.64
C THR A 325 -6.23 -11.68 -20.30
N TYR A 326 -5.63 -12.09 -19.18
CA TYR A 326 -5.94 -11.56 -17.86
C TYR A 326 -5.58 -10.08 -17.75
N ALA A 327 -4.40 -9.67 -18.23
CA ALA A 327 -4.00 -8.26 -18.28
C ALA A 327 -5.01 -7.39 -19.05
N ALA A 328 -5.49 -7.86 -20.21
CA ALA A 328 -6.51 -7.17 -20.99
C ALA A 328 -7.88 -7.13 -20.28
N LYS A 329 -8.31 -8.23 -19.65
CA LYS A 329 -9.56 -8.29 -18.89
C LYS A 329 -9.57 -7.32 -17.71
N VAL A 330 -8.49 -7.29 -16.93
CA VAL A 330 -8.31 -6.37 -15.80
C VAL A 330 -8.33 -4.91 -16.26
N SER A 331 -7.67 -4.62 -17.38
CA SER A 331 -7.57 -3.28 -17.96
C SER A 331 -8.93 -2.66 -18.27
N ILE A 332 -9.97 -3.48 -18.49
CA ILE A 332 -11.35 -3.03 -18.74
C ILE A 332 -12.19 -3.11 -17.47
N PHE A 333 -12.03 -4.20 -16.70
CA PHE A 333 -12.84 -4.46 -15.50
C PHE A 333 -12.62 -3.44 -14.40
N VAL A 334 -11.37 -3.13 -14.07
CA VAL A 334 -11.04 -2.27 -12.92
C VAL A 334 -11.50 -0.82 -13.14
N PRO A 335 -11.29 -0.20 -14.31
CA PRO A 335 -11.85 1.13 -14.58
C PRO A 335 -13.38 1.17 -14.50
N PHE A 336 -14.05 0.10 -14.94
CA PHE A 336 -15.50 -0.02 -14.80
C PHE A 336 -15.92 -0.01 -13.33
N VAL A 337 -15.28 -0.82 -12.47
CA VAL A 337 -15.52 -0.78 -11.01
C VAL A 337 -15.21 0.61 -10.43
N ALA A 338 -14.16 1.27 -10.91
CA ALA A 338 -13.78 2.60 -10.47
C ALA A 338 -14.81 3.68 -10.82
N VAL A 339 -15.60 3.54 -11.89
CA VAL A 339 -16.74 4.42 -12.18
C VAL A 339 -17.77 4.32 -11.06
N PHE A 340 -18.11 3.11 -10.59
CA PHE A 340 -19.05 2.93 -9.48
C PHE A 340 -18.50 3.51 -8.17
N VAL A 341 -17.22 3.26 -7.87
CA VAL A 341 -16.57 3.83 -6.67
C VAL A 341 -16.52 5.36 -6.76
N GLY A 342 -16.23 5.92 -7.93
CA GLY A 342 -16.24 7.36 -8.18
C GLY A 342 -17.64 7.96 -8.03
N ALA A 343 -18.67 7.29 -8.55
CA ALA A 343 -20.05 7.71 -8.37
C ALA A 343 -20.48 7.72 -6.89
N MET A 344 -19.96 6.80 -6.07
CA MET A 344 -20.19 6.78 -4.62
C MET A 344 -19.54 7.97 -3.88
N LEU A 345 -18.52 8.62 -4.45
CA LEU A 345 -17.93 9.82 -3.83
C LEU A 345 -18.88 11.03 -3.87
N ILE A 346 -19.78 11.09 -4.85
CA ILE A 346 -20.73 12.20 -4.99
C ILE A 346 -21.67 12.30 -3.77
N PRO A 347 -22.41 11.25 -3.35
CA PRO A 347 -23.22 11.32 -2.13
C PRO A 347 -22.37 11.52 -0.87
N ILE A 348 -21.15 10.95 -0.80
CA ILE A 348 -20.24 11.18 0.33
C ILE A 348 -19.86 12.67 0.41
N SER A 349 -19.70 13.36 -0.71
CA SER A 349 -19.41 14.80 -0.72
C SER A 349 -20.50 15.63 -0.04
N TYR A 350 -21.78 15.25 -0.19
CA TYR A 350 -22.90 15.91 0.48
C TYR A 350 -22.99 15.59 1.97
N LEU A 351 -22.38 14.49 2.43
CA LEU A 351 -22.31 14.13 3.86
C LEU A 351 -21.13 14.81 4.57
N THR A 352 -20.16 15.36 3.83
CA THR A 352 -18.99 16.08 4.38
C THR A 352 -19.36 17.14 5.44
N PRO A 353 -20.41 17.98 5.26
CA PRO A 353 -20.78 18.99 6.26
C PRO A 353 -21.23 18.42 7.61
N ILE A 354 -21.66 17.15 7.65
CA ILE A 354 -22.08 16.47 8.89
C ILE A 354 -20.85 16.04 9.69
N PHE A 355 -19.77 15.65 9.00
CA PHE A 355 -18.55 15.15 9.64
C PHE A 355 -17.51 16.25 9.91
N PHE A 356 -17.55 17.36 9.16
CA PHE A 356 -16.58 18.44 9.25
C PHE A 356 -17.28 19.78 9.44
N ASN A 357 -17.08 20.40 10.60
CA ASN A 357 -17.56 21.76 10.87
C ASN A 357 -16.59 22.79 10.26
N VAL A 358 -16.72 23.03 8.96
CA VAL A 358 -15.87 23.95 8.20
C VAL A 358 -16.69 24.98 7.45
N GLU A 359 -16.07 26.10 7.11
CA GLU A 359 -16.72 27.18 6.37
C GLU A 359 -17.31 26.70 5.03
N LYS A 360 -18.40 27.34 4.62
CA LYS A 360 -19.12 27.00 3.39
C LYS A 360 -18.22 27.00 2.14
N ILE A 361 -17.24 27.90 2.08
CA ILE A 361 -16.29 27.99 0.96
C ILE A 361 -15.39 26.75 0.84
N VAL A 362 -15.04 26.12 1.98
CA VAL A 362 -14.27 24.88 2.02
C VAL A 362 -15.14 23.73 1.50
N LEU A 363 -16.40 23.64 1.95
CA LEU A 363 -17.33 22.60 1.51
C LEU A 363 -17.59 22.65 0.00
N GLU A 364 -17.82 23.86 -0.55
CA GLU A 364 -18.00 24.05 -1.99
C GLU A 364 -16.75 23.63 -2.79
N THR A 365 -15.57 23.90 -2.26
CA THR A 365 -14.31 23.48 -2.88
C THR A 365 -14.15 21.96 -2.81
N VAL A 366 -14.40 21.34 -1.66
CA VAL A 366 -14.35 19.89 -1.47
C VAL A 366 -15.28 19.15 -2.44
N MET A 367 -16.51 19.63 -2.64
CA MET A 367 -17.45 19.05 -3.61
C MET A 367 -16.87 19.05 -5.03
N LYS A 368 -16.27 20.18 -5.46
CA LYS A 368 -15.61 20.28 -6.77
C LYS A 368 -14.44 19.30 -6.88
N LEU A 369 -13.62 19.19 -5.84
CA LEU A 369 -12.51 18.23 -5.80
C LEU A 369 -13.00 16.78 -5.89
N PHE A 370 -14.11 16.42 -5.22
CA PHE A 370 -14.69 15.08 -5.33
C PHE A 370 -15.21 14.75 -6.73
N ILE A 371 -15.85 15.69 -7.41
CA ILE A 371 -16.31 15.49 -8.79
C ILE A 371 -15.12 15.25 -9.72
N ILE A 372 -14.07 16.07 -9.60
CA ILE A 372 -12.82 15.89 -10.38
C ILE A 372 -12.22 14.50 -10.10
N LEU A 373 -12.14 14.13 -8.82
CA LEU A 373 -11.60 12.84 -8.41
C LEU A 373 -12.41 11.66 -8.98
N ALA A 374 -13.74 11.75 -8.93
CA ALA A 374 -14.65 10.74 -9.49
C ALA A 374 -14.45 10.56 -11.00
N CYS A 375 -14.26 11.66 -11.74
CA CYS A 375 -13.95 11.62 -13.17
C CYS A 375 -12.58 11.00 -13.47
N CYS A 376 -11.58 11.22 -12.60
CA CYS A 376 -10.22 10.70 -12.78
C CYS A 376 -10.02 9.25 -12.29
N TYR A 377 -10.91 8.74 -11.43
CA TYR A 377 -10.79 7.39 -10.84
C TYR A 377 -10.68 6.23 -11.83
N PRO A 378 -11.41 6.19 -12.95
CA PRO A 378 -11.24 5.13 -13.95
C PRO A 378 -9.80 5.05 -14.47
N LEU A 379 -9.16 6.20 -14.75
CA LEU A 379 -7.77 6.25 -15.19
C LEU A 379 -6.80 5.89 -14.06
N LYS A 380 -7.04 6.41 -12.85
CA LYS A 380 -6.19 6.13 -11.69
C LYS A 380 -6.20 4.65 -11.30
N ALA A 381 -7.37 4.03 -11.33
CA ALA A 381 -7.55 2.61 -11.06
C ALA A 381 -6.92 1.73 -12.16
N TYR A 382 -7.02 2.15 -13.43
CA TYR A 382 -6.29 1.54 -14.53
C TYR A 382 -4.77 1.58 -14.27
N ASN A 383 -4.22 2.76 -14.02
CA ASN A 383 -2.79 2.98 -13.82
C ASN A 383 -2.26 2.17 -12.63
N MET A 384 -3.02 2.09 -11.53
CA MET A 384 -2.66 1.26 -10.39
C MET A 384 -2.54 -0.23 -10.76
N CYS A 385 -3.56 -0.79 -11.41
CA CYS A 385 -3.53 -2.20 -11.80
C CYS A 385 -2.49 -2.48 -12.89
N MET A 386 -2.25 -1.52 -13.77
CA MET A 386 -1.20 -1.61 -14.78
C MET A 386 0.19 -1.63 -14.16
N LEU A 387 0.53 -0.65 -13.31
CA LEU A 387 1.85 -0.55 -12.70
C LEU A 387 2.09 -1.70 -11.73
N VAL A 388 1.23 -1.84 -10.73
CA VAL A 388 1.44 -2.78 -9.61
C VAL A 388 0.98 -4.20 -9.96
N GLY A 389 -0.12 -4.32 -10.71
CA GLY A 389 -0.68 -5.62 -11.08
C GLY A 389 -0.02 -6.26 -12.30
N ILE A 390 0.21 -5.50 -13.38
CA ILE A 390 0.66 -6.08 -14.66
C ILE A 390 2.18 -5.95 -14.82
N LEU A 391 2.73 -4.74 -14.78
CA LEU A 391 4.14 -4.46 -15.07
C LEU A 391 5.06 -5.04 -14.00
N ARG A 392 4.75 -4.85 -12.71
CA ARG A 392 5.52 -5.47 -11.63
C ARG A 392 5.48 -6.99 -11.73
N ALA A 393 4.30 -7.61 -11.89
CA ALA A 393 4.17 -9.07 -12.00
C ALA A 393 4.91 -9.67 -13.20
N GLY A 394 5.02 -8.92 -14.30
CA GLY A 394 5.83 -9.28 -15.46
C GLY A 394 7.33 -8.97 -15.34
N GLY A 395 7.80 -8.46 -14.20
CA GLY A 395 9.22 -8.14 -14.01
C GLY A 395 9.70 -6.88 -14.74
N ASP A 396 8.81 -6.08 -15.31
CA ASP A 396 9.16 -4.84 -16.01
C ASP A 396 9.12 -3.62 -15.08
N THR A 397 9.74 -3.75 -13.90
CA THR A 397 9.71 -2.73 -12.84
C THR A 397 10.45 -1.45 -13.21
N ARG A 398 11.46 -1.54 -14.08
CA ARG A 398 12.20 -0.37 -14.61
C ARG A 398 11.32 0.51 -15.49
N PHE A 399 10.51 -0.08 -16.36
CA PHE A 399 9.54 0.71 -17.12
C PHE A 399 8.46 1.27 -16.18
N GLY A 400 8.03 0.48 -15.18
CA GLY A 400 7.09 0.92 -14.16
C GLY A 400 7.51 2.21 -13.46
N ILE A 401 8.74 2.27 -12.93
CA ILE A 401 9.25 3.50 -12.29
C ILE A 401 9.33 4.68 -13.28
N ILE A 402 9.83 4.47 -14.50
CA ILE A 402 9.94 5.56 -15.48
C ILE A 402 8.53 6.10 -15.81
N CYS A 403 7.58 5.22 -16.07
CA CYS A 403 6.21 5.62 -16.42
C CYS A 403 5.51 6.34 -15.26
N ASP A 404 5.64 5.85 -14.03
CA ASP A 404 4.94 6.41 -12.89
C ASP A 404 5.60 7.70 -12.36
N THR A 405 6.91 7.66 -12.17
CA THR A 405 7.66 8.75 -11.56
C THR A 405 7.97 9.87 -12.54
N ALA A 406 8.38 9.58 -13.78
CA ALA A 406 8.81 10.64 -14.70
C ALA A 406 7.63 11.54 -15.09
N VAL A 407 6.45 10.97 -15.33
CA VAL A 407 5.26 11.78 -15.66
C VAL A 407 4.87 12.65 -14.45
N MET A 408 4.94 12.12 -13.23
CA MET A 408 4.58 12.88 -12.04
C MET A 408 5.55 14.03 -11.75
N TRP A 409 6.85 13.76 -11.78
CA TRP A 409 7.86 14.77 -11.43
C TRP A 409 8.17 15.74 -12.56
N CYS A 410 8.01 15.35 -13.84
CA CYS A 410 8.32 16.23 -14.97
C CYS A 410 7.09 16.95 -15.53
N VAL A 411 5.88 16.43 -15.32
CA VAL A 411 4.65 17.01 -15.89
C VAL A 411 3.74 17.54 -14.79
N SER A 412 3.18 16.69 -13.94
CA SER A 412 2.10 17.11 -13.04
C SER A 412 2.55 18.08 -11.94
N ILE A 413 3.65 17.76 -11.23
CA ILE A 413 4.15 18.60 -10.14
C ILE A 413 4.63 19.97 -10.64
N PRO A 414 5.49 20.09 -11.68
CA PRO A 414 5.92 21.39 -12.18
C PRO A 414 4.78 22.22 -12.77
N LEU A 415 3.83 21.59 -13.44
CA LEU A 415 2.65 22.26 -13.98
C LEU A 415 1.77 22.81 -12.85
N ALA A 416 1.44 22.00 -11.85
CA ALA A 416 0.63 22.42 -10.71
C ALA A 416 1.33 23.50 -9.87
N TYR A 417 2.64 23.37 -9.64
CA TYR A 417 3.43 24.35 -8.91
C TYR A 417 3.53 25.68 -9.65
N SER A 418 3.84 25.67 -10.95
CA SER A 418 3.93 26.90 -11.73
C SER A 418 2.59 27.63 -11.80
N LEU A 419 1.48 26.93 -12.03
CA LEU A 419 0.16 27.53 -12.02
C LEU A 419 -0.25 28.04 -10.63
N SER A 420 0.18 27.38 -9.54
CA SER A 420 -0.11 27.86 -8.18
C SER A 420 0.56 29.20 -7.84
N ILE A 421 1.68 29.53 -8.49
CA ILE A 421 2.43 30.77 -8.22
C ILE A 421 2.07 31.87 -9.21
N TYR A 422 2.00 31.54 -10.51
CA TYR A 422 1.91 32.56 -11.57
C TYR A 422 0.48 32.88 -11.99
N THR A 423 -0.51 32.09 -11.57
CA THR A 423 -1.90 32.31 -11.95
C THR A 423 -2.84 32.29 -10.76
N SER A 424 -3.91 33.10 -10.84
CA SER A 424 -4.99 33.13 -9.84
C SER A 424 -6.01 32.00 -10.05
N ILE A 425 -5.56 30.84 -10.56
CA ILE A 425 -6.43 29.70 -10.82
C ILE A 425 -6.93 29.17 -9.47
N PRO A 426 -8.24 28.91 -9.34
CA PRO A 426 -8.81 28.38 -8.11
C PRO A 426 -8.26 26.98 -7.81
N ALA A 427 -8.29 26.59 -6.53
CA ALA A 427 -7.71 25.34 -6.03
C ALA A 427 -8.14 24.07 -6.81
N TRP A 428 -9.39 24.04 -7.30
CA TRP A 428 -9.90 22.93 -8.11
C TRP A 428 -9.22 22.81 -9.49
N GLY A 429 -8.79 23.93 -10.10
CA GLY A 429 -8.06 23.91 -11.37
C GLY A 429 -6.64 23.34 -11.20
N ILE A 430 -5.98 23.69 -10.10
CA ILE A 430 -4.67 23.12 -9.75
C ILE A 430 -4.79 21.62 -9.46
N TYR A 431 -5.90 21.18 -8.87
CA TYR A 431 -6.18 19.76 -8.67
C TYR A 431 -6.31 18.98 -9.99
N ILE A 432 -6.92 19.56 -11.03
CA ILE A 432 -6.98 18.95 -12.37
C ILE A 432 -5.57 18.81 -12.95
N CYS A 433 -4.72 19.82 -12.78
CA CYS A 433 -3.33 19.77 -13.24
C CYS A 433 -2.53 18.65 -12.58
N LEU A 434 -2.78 18.34 -11.30
CA LEU A 434 -2.15 17.21 -10.63
C LEU A 434 -2.58 15.86 -11.26
N PHE A 435 -3.84 15.72 -11.68
CA PHE A 435 -4.30 14.51 -12.37
C PHE A 435 -4.00 14.48 -13.87
N SER A 436 -3.38 15.53 -14.42
CA SER A 436 -2.99 15.55 -15.83
C SER A 436 -2.04 14.41 -16.19
N GLU A 437 -1.33 13.82 -15.22
CA GLU A 437 -0.47 12.65 -15.43
C GLU A 437 -1.23 11.37 -15.76
N GLU A 438 -2.48 11.22 -15.31
CA GLU A 438 -3.21 9.95 -15.38
C GLU A 438 -3.47 9.50 -16.83
N PRO A 439 -3.91 10.38 -17.76
CA PRO A 439 -4.01 10.03 -19.17
C PRO A 439 -2.66 9.64 -19.80
N PHE A 440 -1.58 10.36 -19.48
CA PHE A 440 -0.26 10.05 -20.05
C PHE A 440 0.25 8.68 -19.59
N LYS A 441 0.12 8.39 -18.28
CA LYS A 441 0.43 7.06 -17.72
C LYS A 441 -0.42 5.97 -18.38
N ALA A 442 -1.71 6.23 -18.57
CA ALA A 442 -2.61 5.26 -19.17
C ALA A 442 -2.24 4.94 -20.62
N LEU A 443 -1.88 5.95 -21.43
CA LEU A 443 -1.47 5.78 -22.82
C LEU A 443 -0.14 5.03 -22.96
N LEU A 444 0.89 5.44 -22.21
CA LEU A 444 2.20 4.77 -22.19
C LEU A 444 2.07 3.31 -21.72
N GLY A 445 1.21 3.13 -20.74
CA GLY A 445 0.74 1.86 -20.22
C GLY A 445 0.14 0.90 -21.23
N LEU A 446 -0.92 1.35 -21.89
CA LEU A 446 -1.62 0.61 -22.94
C LEU A 446 -0.66 0.23 -24.06
N TRP A 447 0.20 1.16 -24.47
CA TRP A 447 1.23 0.90 -25.46
C TRP A 447 2.19 -0.21 -25.01
N ARG A 448 2.69 -0.14 -23.77
CA ARG A 448 3.61 -1.15 -23.22
C ARG A 448 2.93 -2.51 -23.10
N ILE A 449 1.69 -2.56 -22.62
CA ILE A 449 0.92 -3.81 -22.48
C ILE A 449 0.70 -4.46 -23.85
N ARG A 450 0.29 -3.68 -24.85
CA ARG A 450 0.10 -4.16 -26.23
C ARG A 450 1.39 -4.65 -26.87
N SER A 451 2.52 -4.01 -26.57
CA SER A 451 3.83 -4.44 -27.08
C SER A 451 4.28 -5.80 -26.55
N GLY A 452 3.71 -6.28 -25.44
CA GLY A 452 4.10 -7.54 -24.79
C GLY A 452 5.50 -7.55 -24.16
N LYS A 453 6.29 -6.48 -24.27
CA LYS A 453 7.66 -6.37 -23.72
C LYS A 453 7.74 -6.48 -22.20
N TRP A 454 6.58 -6.35 -21.53
CA TRP A 454 6.41 -6.49 -20.10
C TRP A 454 6.39 -7.95 -19.61
N LEU A 455 6.16 -8.93 -20.49
CA LEU A 455 6.10 -10.35 -20.12
C LEU A 455 7.51 -10.91 -19.99
N ARG A 456 8.14 -10.72 -18.82
CA ARG A 456 9.45 -11.27 -18.53
C ARG A 456 9.34 -12.29 -17.39
N SER A 457 9.85 -13.48 -17.64
CA SER A 457 10.10 -14.43 -16.57
C SER A 457 11.33 -13.97 -15.80
N VAL A 458 11.18 -13.69 -14.50
CA VAL A 458 12.28 -13.35 -13.60
C VAL A 458 12.85 -14.60 -12.92
N THR A 459 12.39 -15.78 -13.32
CA THR A 459 12.71 -17.08 -12.70
C THR A 459 13.50 -18.02 -13.63
N ASP A 460 13.94 -17.50 -14.78
CA ASP A 460 14.72 -18.23 -15.78
C ASP A 460 16.20 -17.83 -15.79
#